data_AF-R7EX57-F1
#
_entry.id   AF-R7EX57-F1
#
_cell.length_a   1.000
_cell.length_b   1.000
_cell.length_c   1.000
_cell.angle_alpha   90.00
_cell.angle_beta   90.00
_cell.angle_gamma   90.00
#
_symmetry.space_group_name_H-M   'P 1'
#
loop_
_entity.id
_entity.type
_entity.pdbx_description
1 polymer ?
#
loop_
_entity_poly.entity_id
_entity_poly.type
_entity_poly.pdbx_seq_one_letter_code
_entity_poly.pdbx_strand_id
1 'polypeptide(L)'
;MALMLVGCRKASVLTADVKSVTAPRQGLVDTVRLHSDVCDFELVSAPAWTGAALADSVLSLQIKANETAGPRSGNVIVRNGELTLSIPIEQRGATTYLTITEPADGTVTIPQSGGEVKITVETDGGDVRLEGVEGVTAKYADGVVTLTGKGNTGKTRKTKGSLVADEVSTPITVVEKGAICARCGGKGQVTCRICGGEGVDYCPYRPCDLCHGRGRTRCPECGGKGK
;
A
#
# COMPACT_ATOMS: atom_id res chain seq x y z
N MET A 1 -44.25 20.69 52.09
CA MET A 1 -43.70 19.90 50.97
C MET A 1 -42.97 20.87 50.07
N ALA A 2 -41.68 21.08 50.33
CA ALA A 2 -40.87 22.04 49.57
C ALA A 2 -40.46 21.39 48.25
N LEU A 3 -40.98 21.91 47.14
CA LEU A 3 -40.55 21.54 45.80
C LEU A 3 -39.14 22.08 45.62
N MET A 4 -38.12 21.24 45.80
CA MET A 4 -36.76 21.57 45.40
C MET A 4 -36.77 21.71 43.87
N LEU A 5 -36.80 22.95 43.40
CA LEU A 5 -36.31 23.31 42.07
C LEU A 5 -34.81 22.99 42.07
N VAL A 6 -34.46 21.77 41.67
CA VAL A 6 -33.09 21.45 41.25
C VAL A 6 -32.86 22.35 40.04
N GLY A 7 -32.22 23.50 40.27
CA GLY A 7 -31.79 24.38 39.21
C GLY A 7 -30.95 23.55 38.25
N CYS A 8 -31.46 23.34 37.04
CA CYS A 8 -30.71 22.72 35.97
C CYS A 8 -29.45 23.58 35.82
N ARG A 9 -28.29 23.06 36.26
CA ARG A 9 -27.02 23.79 36.10
C ARG A 9 -26.87 24.02 34.61
N LYS A 10 -26.84 25.30 34.19
CA LYS A 10 -26.52 25.64 32.81
C LYS A 10 -25.04 25.31 32.60
N ALA A 11 -24.72 24.60 31.54
CA ALA A 11 -23.32 24.38 31.18
C ALA A 11 -22.64 25.71 30.89
N SER A 12 -21.44 25.85 31.43
CA SER A 12 -20.55 26.99 31.20
C SER A 12 -19.40 26.63 30.26
N VAL A 13 -19.16 25.33 30.02
CA VAL A 13 -18.12 24.83 29.13
C VAL A 13 -18.68 23.73 28.24
N LEU A 14 -18.34 23.77 26.96
CA LEU A 14 -18.56 22.68 26.01
C LEU A 14 -17.39 22.64 25.02
N THR A 15 -16.61 21.56 25.06
CA THR A 15 -15.47 21.33 24.16
C THR A 15 -15.40 19.87 23.72
N ALA A 16 -14.56 19.61 22.71
CA ALA A 16 -14.17 18.26 22.30
C ALA A 16 -12.65 18.09 22.43
N ASP A 17 -12.20 16.84 22.50
CA ASP A 17 -10.78 16.47 22.46
C ASP A 17 -10.12 16.76 21.11
N VAL A 18 -10.92 16.88 20.04
CA VAL A 18 -10.48 17.28 18.69
C VAL A 18 -11.12 18.57 18.22
N LYS A 19 -10.41 19.29 17.33
CA LYS A 19 -10.94 20.48 16.65
C LYS A 19 -11.66 20.17 15.34
N SER A 20 -11.34 19.03 14.72
CA SER A 20 -11.93 18.53 13.49
C SER A 20 -11.67 17.03 13.36
N VAL A 21 -12.41 16.36 12.49
CA VAL A 21 -12.18 14.97 12.11
C VAL A 21 -11.89 14.92 10.61
N THR A 22 -10.77 14.31 10.24
CA THR A 22 -10.40 14.11 8.84
C THR A 22 -10.55 12.64 8.48
N ALA A 23 -11.42 12.35 7.52
CA ALA A 23 -11.66 11.01 7.02
C ALA A 23 -11.00 10.77 5.66
N PRO A 24 -10.48 9.55 5.42
CA PRO A 24 -10.09 9.15 4.08
C PRO A 24 -11.33 8.96 3.21
N ARG A 25 -11.12 8.83 1.90
CA ARG A 25 -12.21 8.62 0.94
C ARG A 25 -13.07 7.42 1.30
N GLN A 26 -12.47 6.31 1.76
CA GLN A 26 -13.17 5.05 2.06
C GLN A 26 -14.14 5.17 3.25
N GLY A 27 -14.08 6.27 4.00
CA GLY A 27 -14.85 6.48 5.22
C GLY A 27 -14.01 6.19 6.46
N LEU A 28 -14.61 6.45 7.62
CA LEU A 28 -13.95 6.34 8.91
C LEU A 28 -14.99 6.02 9.97
N VAL A 29 -14.66 5.10 10.88
CA VAL A 29 -15.34 4.96 12.15
C VAL A 29 -14.43 5.52 13.21
N ASP A 30 -14.92 6.50 13.98
CA ASP A 30 -14.13 7.19 14.99
C ASP A 30 -15.02 7.59 16.17
N THR A 31 -14.38 7.98 17.28
CA THR A 31 -15.05 8.48 18.47
C THR A 31 -14.42 9.79 18.92
N VAL A 32 -15.26 10.78 19.21
CA VAL A 32 -14.86 12.08 19.74
C VAL A 32 -15.34 12.19 21.18
N ARG A 33 -14.44 12.57 22.10
CA ARG A 33 -14.80 12.78 23.50
C ARG A 33 -15.19 14.23 23.72
N LEU A 34 -16.38 14.41 24.30
CA LEU A 34 -16.92 15.70 24.66
C LEU A 34 -16.63 16.00 26.13
N HIS A 35 -16.44 17.28 26.43
CA HIS A 35 -16.16 17.78 27.76
C HIS A 35 -17.11 18.92 28.08
N SER A 36 -17.81 18.80 29.21
CA SER A 36 -18.68 19.84 29.77
C SER A 36 -18.74 19.69 31.29
N ASP A 37 -19.12 20.78 31.96
CA ASP A 37 -19.41 20.83 33.38
C ASP A 37 -20.79 20.23 33.75
N VAL A 38 -21.58 19.87 32.73
CA VAL A 38 -22.89 19.20 32.87
C VAL A 38 -22.97 18.03 31.87
N CYS A 39 -23.51 16.89 32.31
CA CYS A 39 -23.57 15.67 31.49
C CYS A 39 -24.93 15.51 30.78
N ASP A 40 -25.34 16.52 30.01
CA ASP A 40 -26.59 16.51 29.23
C ASP A 40 -26.30 16.98 27.78
N PHE A 41 -25.80 16.05 26.97
CA PHE A 41 -25.41 16.33 25.60
C PHE A 41 -26.48 15.88 24.60
N GLU A 42 -26.63 16.65 23.54
CA GLU A 42 -27.60 16.37 22.49
C GLU A 42 -26.97 16.55 21.11
N LEU A 43 -27.14 15.55 20.24
CA LEU A 43 -26.78 15.67 18.84
C LEU A 43 -27.85 16.50 18.12
N VAL A 44 -27.46 17.68 17.62
CA VAL A 44 -28.38 18.61 16.93
C VAL A 44 -28.48 18.26 15.45
N SER A 45 -27.34 18.07 14.79
CA SER A 45 -27.30 17.73 13.37
C SER A 45 -25.99 17.07 12.99
N ALA A 46 -26.03 16.33 11.88
CA ALA A 46 -24.86 15.75 11.24
C ALA A 46 -25.07 15.75 9.72
N PRO A 47 -24.00 15.80 8.90
CA PRO A 47 -24.11 15.64 7.46
C PRO A 47 -24.79 14.31 7.09
N ALA A 48 -25.58 14.29 6.01
CA ALA A 48 -26.32 13.09 5.59
C ALA A 48 -25.42 11.87 5.26
N TRP A 49 -24.15 12.13 4.95
CA TRP A 49 -23.12 11.13 4.66
C TRP A 49 -22.35 10.66 5.92
N THR A 50 -22.75 11.10 7.11
CA THR A 50 -22.24 10.64 8.40
C THR A 50 -23.36 10.05 9.26
N GLY A 51 -23.16 8.86 9.80
CA GLY A 51 -23.88 8.39 10.97
C GLY A 51 -23.24 9.00 12.22
N ALA A 52 -24.03 9.68 13.04
CA ALA A 52 -23.57 10.22 14.31
C ALA A 52 -24.50 9.70 15.41
N ALA A 53 -23.91 9.17 16.47
CA ALA A 53 -24.62 8.70 17.65
C ALA A 53 -23.92 9.22 18.89
N LEU A 54 -24.71 9.69 19.85
CA LEU A 54 -24.20 10.29 21.06
C LEU A 54 -24.67 9.47 22.26
N ALA A 55 -23.72 9.03 23.07
CA ALA A 55 -23.98 8.35 24.33
C ALA A 55 -23.10 8.97 25.40
N ASP A 56 -23.73 9.54 26.43
CA ASP A 56 -23.08 10.30 27.49
C ASP A 56 -22.16 11.40 26.90
N SER A 57 -20.85 11.30 27.12
CA SER A 57 -19.84 12.24 26.64
C SER A 57 -19.08 11.74 25.40
N VAL A 58 -19.57 10.71 24.71
CA VAL A 58 -18.88 10.08 23.58
C VAL A 58 -19.74 10.19 22.33
N LEU A 59 -19.23 10.94 21.35
CA LEU A 59 -19.80 11.04 20.02
C LEU A 59 -19.15 9.97 19.13
N SER A 60 -19.94 8.97 18.76
CA SER A 60 -19.54 7.95 17.78
C SER A 60 -19.87 8.43 16.37
N LEU A 61 -18.88 8.35 15.48
CA LEU A 61 -18.98 8.79 14.09
C LEU A 61 -18.78 7.60 13.15
N GLN A 62 -19.64 7.50 12.15
CA GLN A 62 -19.53 6.59 11.01
C GLN A 62 -19.62 7.40 9.72
N ILE A 63 -18.47 7.77 9.19
CA ILE A 63 -18.33 8.55 7.97
C ILE A 63 -18.37 7.58 6.78
N LYS A 64 -19.37 7.72 5.89
CA LYS A 64 -19.51 6.86 4.70
C LYS A 64 -18.42 7.18 3.67
N ALA A 65 -18.16 6.25 2.75
CA ALA A 65 -17.26 6.51 1.64
C ALA A 65 -17.68 7.72 0.80
N ASN A 66 -16.71 8.46 0.27
CA ASN A 66 -16.92 9.54 -0.69
C ASN A 66 -16.73 9.00 -2.11
N GLU A 67 -17.83 8.93 -2.86
CA GLU A 67 -17.84 8.42 -4.23
C GLU A 67 -17.54 9.52 -5.27
N THR A 68 -17.43 10.79 -4.84
CA THR A 68 -17.13 11.90 -5.75
C THR A 68 -15.63 12.18 -5.83
N ALA A 69 -15.17 12.67 -6.98
CA ALA A 69 -13.79 13.14 -7.15
C ALA A 69 -13.43 14.33 -6.25
N GLY A 70 -14.41 15.18 -5.94
CA GLY A 70 -14.19 16.32 -5.04
C GLY A 70 -14.11 15.92 -3.57
N PRO A 71 -13.25 16.55 -2.76
CA PRO A 71 -13.36 16.49 -1.32
C PRO A 71 -14.70 17.10 -0.87
N ARG A 72 -15.21 16.64 0.26
CA ARG A 72 -16.46 17.16 0.87
C ARG A 72 -16.24 17.49 2.33
N SER A 73 -17.01 18.45 2.83
CA SER A 73 -16.97 18.85 4.24
C SER A 73 -18.37 19.09 4.79
N GLY A 74 -18.49 19.05 6.11
CA GLY A 74 -19.73 19.28 6.84
C GLY A 74 -19.44 19.37 8.33
N ASN A 75 -20.45 19.72 9.13
CA ASN A 75 -20.28 19.89 10.58
C ASN A 75 -21.22 18.97 11.33
N VAL A 76 -20.69 18.26 12.33
CA VAL A 76 -21.51 17.65 13.37
C VAL A 76 -21.72 18.68 14.47
N ILE A 77 -22.97 18.96 14.79
CA ILE A 77 -23.34 19.96 15.77
C ILE A 77 -23.85 19.26 17.01
N VAL A 78 -23.21 19.50 18.14
CA VAL A 78 -23.60 18.99 19.46
C VAL A 78 -23.96 20.17 20.36
N ARG A 79 -24.97 19.98 21.20
CA ARG A 79 -25.45 20.96 22.17
C ARG A 79 -25.30 20.42 23.58
N ASN A 80 -25.09 21.34 24.52
CA ASN A 80 -25.22 21.10 25.96
C ASN A 80 -25.84 22.36 26.59
N GLY A 81 -27.13 22.29 26.93
CA GLY A 81 -27.93 23.45 27.30
C GLY A 81 -28.00 24.52 26.19
N GLU A 82 -27.52 25.72 26.46
CA GLU A 82 -27.48 26.84 25.50
C GLU A 82 -26.19 26.86 24.66
N LEU A 83 -25.17 26.08 25.05
CA LEU A 83 -23.90 26.01 24.33
C LEU A 83 -24.00 25.05 23.15
N THR A 84 -23.40 25.45 22.04
CA THR A 84 -23.32 24.63 20.82
C THR A 84 -21.86 24.50 20.39
N LEU A 85 -21.47 23.29 20.06
CA LEU A 85 -20.16 22.95 19.52
C LEU A 85 -20.33 22.43 18.09
N SER A 86 -19.62 23.05 17.16
CA SER A 86 -19.53 22.61 15.76
C SER A 86 -18.22 21.89 15.56
N ILE A 87 -18.28 20.61 15.23
CA ILE A 87 -17.11 19.76 14.92
C ILE A 87 -17.04 19.59 13.40
N PRO A 88 -16.08 20.23 12.72
CA PRO A 88 -15.88 20.07 11.29
C PRO A 88 -15.43 18.66 10.94
N ILE A 89 -16.06 18.09 9.93
CA ILE A 89 -15.71 16.82 9.29
C ILE A 89 -15.23 17.13 7.88
N GLU A 90 -14.00 16.75 7.56
CA GLU A 90 -13.41 16.86 6.24
C GLU A 90 -13.17 15.46 5.68
N GLN A 91 -13.58 15.22 4.44
CA GLN A 91 -13.36 13.94 3.78
C GLN A 91 -12.76 14.13 2.39
N ARG A 92 -11.71 13.35 2.11
CA ARG A 92 -11.04 13.34 0.81
C ARG A 92 -11.97 12.85 -0.31
N GLY A 93 -11.70 13.32 -1.54
CA GLY A 93 -12.34 12.83 -2.75
C GLY A 93 -11.71 11.55 -3.29
N ALA A 94 -12.19 11.08 -4.43
CA ALA A 94 -11.54 10.02 -5.20
C ALA A 94 -10.12 10.44 -5.61
N THR A 95 -9.17 9.50 -5.51
CA THR A 95 -7.84 9.67 -6.10
C THR A 95 -7.98 10.06 -7.57
N THR A 96 -7.32 11.14 -8.00
CA THR A 96 -7.35 11.60 -9.39
C THR A 96 -6.06 11.30 -10.14
N TYR A 97 -4.95 11.12 -9.40
CA TYR A 97 -3.68 10.72 -10.01
C TYR A 97 -2.84 9.84 -9.08
N LEU A 98 -2.04 8.98 -9.70
CA LEU A 98 -1.03 8.16 -9.05
C LEU A 98 0.11 7.95 -10.05
N THR A 99 1.30 8.44 -9.70
CA THR A 99 2.47 8.37 -10.58
C THR A 99 3.66 7.85 -9.79
N ILE A 100 4.40 6.90 -10.35
CA ILE A 100 5.71 6.50 -9.82
C ILE A 100 6.73 7.55 -10.23
N THR A 101 7.35 8.19 -9.25
CA THR A 101 8.42 9.17 -9.49
C THR A 101 9.79 8.51 -9.43
N GLU A 102 9.98 7.54 -8.54
CA GLU A 102 11.22 6.78 -8.43
C GLU A 102 10.96 5.28 -8.13
N PRO A 103 11.50 4.35 -8.93
CA PRO A 103 12.27 4.57 -10.16
C PRO A 103 11.38 5.02 -11.32
N ALA A 104 11.87 5.97 -12.14
CA ALA A 104 11.08 6.61 -13.21
C ALA A 104 10.59 5.66 -14.31
N ASP A 105 11.22 4.50 -14.49
CA ASP A 105 10.80 3.47 -15.46
C ASP A 105 9.78 2.47 -14.87
N GLY A 106 9.37 2.66 -13.61
CA GLY A 106 8.46 1.78 -12.90
C GLY A 106 9.01 0.36 -12.68
N THR A 107 10.32 0.14 -12.84
CA THR A 107 10.93 -1.19 -12.67
C THR A 107 11.67 -1.29 -11.35
N VAL A 108 11.14 -2.13 -10.45
CA VAL A 108 11.72 -2.36 -9.13
C VAL A 108 12.37 -3.75 -9.07
N THR A 109 13.52 -3.85 -8.42
CA THR A 109 14.25 -5.11 -8.30
C THR A 109 14.36 -5.55 -6.86
N ILE A 110 13.72 -6.68 -6.52
CA ILE A 110 13.84 -7.35 -5.23
C ILE A 110 15.06 -8.29 -5.27
N PRO A 111 15.99 -8.21 -4.29
CA PRO A 111 17.15 -9.09 -4.22
C PRO A 111 16.77 -10.57 -4.10
N GLN A 112 17.73 -11.44 -4.43
CA GLN A 112 17.55 -12.90 -4.33
C GLN A 112 17.21 -13.36 -2.92
N SER A 113 17.83 -12.75 -1.90
CA SER A 113 17.55 -12.99 -0.49
C SER A 113 16.18 -12.49 -0.04
N GLY A 114 15.44 -11.78 -0.90
CA GLY A 114 14.28 -11.01 -0.53
C GLY A 114 14.67 -9.72 0.17
N GLY A 115 13.70 -9.14 0.87
CA GLY A 115 13.84 -7.89 1.61
C GLY A 115 12.88 -6.83 1.13
N GLU A 116 13.13 -5.62 1.62
CA GLU A 116 12.33 -4.44 1.33
C GLU A 116 12.97 -3.59 0.24
N VAL A 117 12.14 -3.05 -0.65
CA VAL A 117 12.53 -2.07 -1.66
C VAL A 117 11.51 -0.94 -1.64
N LYS A 118 11.99 0.29 -1.72
CA LYS A 118 11.15 1.49 -1.68
C LYS A 118 10.93 2.04 -3.08
N ILE A 119 9.73 2.57 -3.28
CA ILE A 119 9.27 3.24 -4.49
C ILE A 119 8.66 4.56 -4.04
N THR A 120 9.04 5.65 -4.69
CA THR A 120 8.43 6.97 -4.45
C THR A 120 7.30 7.16 -5.44
N VAL A 121 6.16 7.63 -4.93
CA VAL A 121 4.97 7.92 -5.70
C VAL A 121 4.43 9.30 -5.35
N GLU A 122 3.86 9.97 -6.34
CA GLU A 122 3.03 11.16 -6.14
C GLU A 122 1.56 10.78 -6.37
N THR A 123 0.71 11.15 -5.42
CA THR A 123 -0.72 10.88 -5.47
C THR A 123 -1.49 11.81 -4.53
N ASP A 124 -2.74 12.09 -4.86
CA ASP A 124 -3.73 12.70 -3.96
C ASP A 124 -4.52 11.65 -3.14
N GLY A 125 -4.27 10.37 -3.38
CA GLY A 125 -4.84 9.23 -2.67
C GLY A 125 -4.20 8.96 -1.30
N GLY A 126 -4.90 8.22 -0.45
CA GLY A 126 -4.44 7.86 0.91
C GLY A 126 -4.05 6.39 1.11
N ASP A 127 -4.40 5.52 0.16
CA ASP A 127 -4.15 4.08 0.24
C ASP A 127 -3.65 3.57 -1.13
N VAL A 128 -2.35 3.30 -1.22
CA VAL A 128 -1.72 2.75 -2.43
C VAL A 128 -1.41 1.28 -2.19
N ARG A 129 -1.99 0.41 -3.02
CA ARG A 129 -1.84 -1.06 -2.94
C ARG A 129 -1.21 -1.62 -4.20
N LEU A 130 -0.55 -2.78 -4.07
CA LEU A 130 0.02 -3.52 -5.20
C LEU A 130 -0.94 -4.63 -5.64
N GLU A 131 -1.22 -4.70 -6.94
CA GLU A 131 -2.00 -5.75 -7.56
C GLU A 131 -1.21 -6.47 -8.66
N GLY A 132 -1.56 -7.74 -8.92
CA GLY A 132 -0.99 -8.52 -10.03
C GLY A 132 0.40 -9.12 -9.78
N VAL A 133 0.95 -8.98 -8.58
CA VAL A 133 2.26 -9.54 -8.22
C VAL A 133 2.13 -10.48 -7.02
N GLU A 134 2.12 -11.79 -7.27
CA GLU A 134 1.99 -12.79 -6.22
C GLU A 134 3.25 -12.89 -5.35
N GLY A 135 3.06 -13.00 -4.04
CA GLY A 135 4.15 -13.22 -3.08
C GLY A 135 4.96 -11.97 -2.71
N VAL A 136 4.58 -10.80 -3.23
CA VAL A 136 5.13 -9.49 -2.85
C VAL A 136 4.03 -8.69 -2.16
N THR A 137 4.32 -8.15 -0.98
CA THR A 137 3.40 -7.29 -0.25
C THR A 137 3.81 -5.83 -0.38
N ALA A 138 2.85 -4.91 -0.33
CA ALA A 138 3.10 -3.46 -0.37
C ALA A 138 2.57 -2.78 0.89
N LYS A 139 3.29 -1.76 1.35
CA LYS A 139 2.83 -0.81 2.37
C LYS A 139 3.07 0.60 1.89
N TYR A 140 2.05 1.45 1.98
CA TYR A 140 2.13 2.85 1.62
C TYR A 140 2.20 3.73 2.87
N ALA A 141 3.12 4.68 2.88
CA ALA A 141 3.18 5.75 3.86
C ALA A 141 3.87 6.97 3.23
N ASP A 142 3.24 8.14 3.34
CA ASP A 142 3.82 9.45 3.03
C ASP A 142 4.55 9.51 1.68
N GLY A 143 3.88 9.10 0.60
CA GLY A 143 4.45 9.13 -0.75
C GLY A 143 5.45 8.00 -1.05
N VAL A 144 5.63 7.05 -0.14
CA VAL A 144 6.53 5.91 -0.32
C VAL A 144 5.77 4.60 -0.24
N VAL A 145 5.90 3.78 -1.29
CA VAL A 145 5.45 2.38 -1.30
C VAL A 145 6.65 1.49 -1.00
N THR A 146 6.60 0.78 0.13
CA THR A 146 7.59 -0.25 0.50
C THR A 146 7.08 -1.62 0.05
N LEU A 147 7.79 -2.22 -0.89
CA LEU A 147 7.54 -3.58 -1.34
C LEU A 147 8.40 -4.58 -0.56
N THR A 148 7.80 -5.66 -0.08
CA THR A 148 8.49 -6.73 0.63
C THR A 148 8.32 -8.04 -0.12
N GLY A 149 9.44 -8.64 -0.52
CA GLY A 149 9.47 -9.98 -1.12
C GLY A 149 10.26 -10.96 -0.26
N LYS A 150 9.86 -12.24 -0.27
CA LYS A 150 10.54 -13.32 0.47
C LYS A 150 11.84 -13.82 -0.17
N GLY A 151 12.17 -13.34 -1.37
CA GLY A 151 13.29 -13.81 -2.16
C GLY A 151 12.90 -14.95 -3.10
N ASN A 152 13.81 -15.30 -4.02
CA ASN A 152 13.53 -16.22 -5.12
C ASN A 152 14.70 -17.20 -5.31
N THR A 153 14.49 -18.47 -4.94
CA THR A 153 15.48 -19.55 -5.13
C THR A 153 15.47 -20.14 -6.55
N GLY A 154 14.51 -19.73 -7.38
CA GLY A 154 14.34 -20.17 -8.75
C GLY A 154 15.10 -19.31 -9.76
N LYS A 155 14.60 -19.27 -11.01
CA LYS A 155 15.11 -18.35 -12.04
C LYS A 155 14.61 -16.93 -11.76
N THR A 156 15.38 -15.92 -12.15
CA THR A 156 14.90 -14.53 -12.13
C THR A 156 13.58 -14.43 -12.89
N ARG A 157 12.57 -13.84 -12.24
CA ARG A 157 11.25 -13.62 -12.83
C ARG A 157 10.95 -12.13 -12.89
N LYS A 158 10.21 -11.75 -13.94
CA LYS A 158 9.72 -10.39 -14.15
C LYS A 158 8.20 -10.47 -14.20
N THR A 159 7.54 -9.74 -13.33
CA THR A 159 6.08 -9.74 -13.20
C THR A 159 5.58 -8.32 -13.42
N LYS A 160 4.59 -8.15 -14.29
CA LYS A 160 3.89 -6.88 -14.46
C LYS A 160 2.74 -6.83 -13.47
N GLY A 161 2.63 -5.74 -12.74
CA GLY A 161 1.51 -5.44 -11.85
C GLY A 161 1.11 -3.98 -11.96
N SER A 162 0.32 -3.53 -11.00
CA SER A 162 -0.11 -2.14 -10.90
C SER A 162 -0.04 -1.68 -9.46
N LEU A 163 0.41 -0.44 -9.24
CA LEU A 163 0.07 0.29 -8.03
C LEU A 163 -1.29 0.92 -8.24
N VAL A 164 -2.17 0.77 -7.26
CA VAL A 164 -3.57 1.18 -7.34
C VAL A 164 -3.90 2.06 -6.15
N ALA A 165 -4.52 3.20 -6.42
CA ALA A 165 -5.12 4.07 -5.43
C ALA A 165 -6.54 4.35 -5.90
N ASP A 166 -7.50 3.78 -5.18
CA ASP A 166 -8.89 3.64 -5.61
C ASP A 166 -9.07 3.01 -7.00
N GLU A 167 -9.55 3.79 -7.99
CA GLU A 167 -9.77 3.39 -9.39
C GLU A 167 -8.61 3.82 -10.31
N VAL A 168 -7.67 4.63 -9.79
CA VAL A 168 -6.50 5.06 -10.54
C VAL A 168 -5.40 4.03 -10.34
N SER A 169 -4.77 3.64 -11.44
CA SER A 169 -3.65 2.70 -11.40
C SER A 169 -2.50 3.15 -12.29
N THR A 170 -1.29 2.79 -11.87
CA THR A 170 -0.06 3.02 -12.62
C THR A 170 0.73 1.72 -12.72
N PRO A 171 1.25 1.36 -13.91
CA PRO A 171 1.91 0.08 -14.11
C PRO A 171 3.25 0.03 -13.39
N ILE A 172 3.57 -1.16 -12.86
CA ILE A 172 4.87 -1.46 -12.24
C ILE A 172 5.40 -2.79 -12.75
N THR A 173 6.71 -2.88 -12.95
CA THR A 173 7.40 -4.15 -13.22
C THR A 173 8.23 -4.55 -12.01
N VAL A 174 7.91 -5.69 -11.42
CA VAL A 174 8.68 -6.27 -10.31
C VAL A 174 9.61 -7.34 -10.83
N VAL A 175 10.91 -7.19 -10.54
CA VAL A 175 11.96 -8.14 -10.89
C VAL A 175 12.46 -8.81 -9.62
N GLU A 176 12.14 -10.09 -9.43
CA GLU A 176 12.67 -10.88 -8.30
C GLU A 176 13.89 -11.66 -8.79
N LYS A 177 15.09 -11.23 -8.36
CA LYS A 177 16.34 -11.90 -8.74
C LYS A 177 16.33 -13.35 -8.26
N GLY A 178 16.54 -14.28 -9.18
CA GLY A 178 16.58 -15.70 -8.88
C GLY A 178 17.99 -16.19 -8.62
N ALA A 179 18.09 -17.27 -7.84
CA ALA A 179 19.33 -17.99 -7.61
C ALA A 179 19.76 -18.89 -8.77
N ILE A 180 18.91 -19.16 -9.76
CA ILE A 180 19.22 -20.08 -10.87
C ILE A 180 19.70 -19.29 -12.08
N CYS A 181 20.90 -19.60 -12.56
CA CYS A 181 21.46 -19.03 -13.78
C CYS A 181 20.52 -19.28 -14.97
N ALA A 182 20.09 -18.19 -15.62
CA ALA A 182 19.13 -18.24 -16.73
C ALA A 182 19.65 -19.07 -17.91
N ARG A 183 20.94 -18.97 -18.22
CA ARG A 183 21.56 -19.62 -19.39
C ARG A 183 21.75 -21.12 -19.25
N CYS A 184 22.15 -21.63 -18.09
CA CYS A 184 22.32 -23.08 -17.89
C CYS A 184 21.17 -23.75 -17.14
N GLY A 185 20.20 -22.98 -16.66
CA GLY A 185 19.07 -23.49 -15.89
C GLY A 185 19.49 -24.21 -14.61
N GLY A 186 20.59 -23.81 -13.97
CA GLY A 186 21.06 -24.43 -12.73
C GLY A 186 22.11 -25.53 -12.91
N LYS A 187 22.37 -25.97 -14.15
CA LYS A 187 23.27 -27.11 -14.41
C LYS A 187 24.76 -26.77 -14.29
N GLY A 188 25.11 -25.49 -14.29
CA GLY A 188 26.50 -25.03 -14.33
C GLY A 188 27.21 -25.27 -15.67
N GLN A 189 26.59 -25.99 -16.61
CA GLN A 189 27.17 -26.32 -17.91
C GLN A 189 26.22 -25.95 -19.03
N VAL A 190 26.79 -25.61 -20.18
CA VAL A 190 26.07 -25.37 -21.44
C VAL A 190 26.63 -26.28 -22.52
N THR A 191 25.84 -26.53 -23.56
CA THR A 191 26.32 -27.25 -24.74
C THR A 191 27.53 -26.54 -25.34
N CYS A 192 28.55 -27.31 -25.71
CA CYS A 192 29.74 -26.77 -26.34
C CYS A 192 29.36 -26.08 -27.65
N ARG A 193 29.67 -24.78 -27.77
CA ARG A 193 29.31 -23.99 -28.95
C ARG A 193 30.04 -24.40 -30.23
N ILE A 194 31.15 -25.13 -30.12
CA ILE A 194 32.00 -25.52 -31.26
C ILE A 194 31.48 -26.83 -31.86
N CYS A 195 31.50 -27.91 -31.07
CA CYS A 195 31.03 -29.22 -31.54
C CYS A 195 29.51 -29.45 -31.44
N GLY A 196 28.72 -28.45 -31.05
CA GLY A 196 27.26 -28.59 -30.90
C GLY A 196 26.77 -29.62 -29.87
N GLY A 197 27.67 -30.23 -29.09
CA GLY A 197 27.34 -31.31 -28.16
C GLY A 197 27.91 -32.68 -28.51
N GLU A 198 28.44 -32.85 -29.72
CA GLU A 198 28.93 -34.14 -30.21
C GLU A 198 30.26 -34.56 -29.57
N GLY A 199 31.00 -33.60 -29.02
CA GLY A 199 32.31 -33.85 -28.40
C GLY A 199 33.46 -34.00 -29.41
N VAL A 200 33.18 -33.90 -30.70
CA VAL A 200 34.15 -34.06 -31.79
C VAL A 200 34.15 -32.83 -32.71
N ASP A 201 35.32 -32.50 -33.27
CA ASP A 201 35.46 -31.49 -34.33
C ASP A 201 35.67 -32.19 -35.70
N TYR A 202 35.44 -31.44 -36.79
CA TYR A 202 35.34 -31.94 -38.17
C TYR A 202 36.49 -32.87 -38.60
N CYS A 203 36.16 -33.78 -39.53
CA CYS A 203 36.99 -34.90 -39.98
C CYS A 203 38.46 -34.50 -40.29
N PRO A 204 39.48 -35.21 -39.78
CA PRO A 204 39.41 -36.45 -39.00
C PRO A 204 38.86 -36.21 -37.58
N TYR A 205 37.94 -37.06 -37.13
CA TYR A 205 37.24 -36.96 -35.84
C TYR A 205 38.23 -36.83 -34.68
N ARG A 206 38.50 -35.59 -34.26
CA ARG A 206 39.34 -35.27 -33.10
C ARG A 206 38.43 -34.82 -31.95
N PRO A 207 38.82 -35.08 -30.69
CA PRO A 207 38.12 -34.51 -29.54
C PRO A 207 38.05 -32.99 -29.67
N CYS A 208 36.87 -32.42 -29.50
CA CYS A 208 36.67 -30.98 -29.68
C CYS A 208 37.58 -30.16 -28.77
N ASP A 209 38.29 -29.18 -29.32
CA ASP A 209 39.36 -28.46 -28.60
C ASP A 209 38.85 -27.66 -27.39
N LEU A 210 37.58 -27.24 -27.41
CA LEU A 210 36.99 -26.44 -26.32
C LEU A 210 36.42 -27.29 -25.19
N CYS A 211 35.79 -28.44 -25.51
CA CYS A 211 35.16 -29.28 -24.50
C CYS A 211 35.98 -30.52 -24.14
N HIS A 212 37.04 -30.80 -24.89
CA HIS A 212 37.92 -31.97 -24.81
C HIS A 212 37.12 -33.27 -24.82
N GLY A 213 36.22 -33.46 -25.79
CA GLY A 213 35.42 -34.68 -25.90
C GLY A 213 34.11 -34.68 -25.11
N ARG A 214 33.88 -33.74 -24.19
CA ARG A 214 32.73 -33.79 -23.25
C ARG A 214 31.40 -33.32 -23.83
N GLY A 215 31.39 -32.68 -25.00
CA GLY A 215 30.19 -32.05 -25.59
C GLY A 215 29.60 -30.87 -24.80
N ARG A 216 30.12 -30.57 -23.61
CA ARG A 216 29.65 -29.49 -22.72
C ARG A 216 30.81 -28.68 -22.19
N THR A 217 30.54 -27.40 -21.94
CA THR A 217 31.50 -26.46 -21.35
C THR A 217 30.88 -25.81 -20.10
N ARG A 218 31.73 -25.24 -19.23
CA ARG A 218 31.24 -24.47 -18.08
C ARG A 218 30.40 -23.31 -18.59
N CYS A 219 29.26 -23.08 -17.95
CA CYS A 219 28.42 -21.94 -18.27
C CYS A 219 29.21 -20.65 -18.03
N PRO A 220 29.38 -19.79 -19.05
CA PRO A 220 30.20 -18.59 -18.92
C PRO A 220 29.55 -17.53 -18.00
N GLU A 221 28.22 -17.54 -17.85
CA GLU A 221 27.51 -16.58 -17.00
C GLU A 221 27.64 -16.86 -15.51
N CYS A 222 27.67 -18.15 -15.10
CA CYS A 222 27.79 -18.53 -13.69
C CYS A 222 29.14 -19.22 -13.37
N GLY A 223 30.08 -19.22 -14.32
CA GLY A 223 31.41 -19.81 -14.17
C GLY A 223 31.42 -21.31 -13.83
N GLY A 224 30.33 -22.04 -14.06
CA GLY A 224 30.21 -23.45 -13.66
C GLY A 224 29.31 -23.73 -12.45
N LYS A 225 28.90 -22.70 -11.69
CA LYS A 225 28.18 -22.88 -10.42
C LYS A 225 26.71 -23.25 -10.59
N GLY A 226 26.09 -22.80 -11.68
CA GLY A 226 24.66 -22.98 -11.93
C GLY A 226 23.75 -22.06 -11.09
N LYS A 227 24.27 -21.55 -9.97
CA LYS A 227 23.64 -20.60 -9.07
C LYS A 227 24.58 -19.44 -8.78
#